data_AF-A0A917HFX6-F1
#
_entry.id   AF-A0A917HFX6-F1
#
_cell.length_a   1.000
_cell.length_b   1.000
_cell.length_c   1.000
_cell.angle_alpha   90.00
_cell.angle_beta   90.00
_cell.angle_gamma   90.00
#
_symmetry.space_group_name_H-M   'P 1'
#
loop_
_entity.id
_entity.type
_entity.pdbx_description
1 polymer ?
#
loop_
_entity_poly.entity_id
_entity_poly.type
_entity_poly.pdbx_seq_one_letter_code
_entity_poly.pdbx_strand_id
1 'polypeptide(L)'
;MLKKFVFLFAVMVIAGMVLTACGEDTSDNSEGKAKAESNQSMASDDLAENDKTDEANDDEMVQESEIGTLRIAYKNKDLDENAESGPVKLNVSGIQIGDLEVNEDYLDMFDGKKKVTVITLKMKAENTSDDTIGFYPDQATITTDTGDQADAAMFFSDNVGGDFIGKVHKEGDVMFLVDSPAKDIGKVNLIVDGAHDEGFESVGEKVEMGFVLE
;
A
#
# COMPACT_ATOMS: atom_id res chain seq x y z
N MET A 1 -57.00 -10.38 -13.91
CA MET A 1 -56.92 -9.00 -14.48
C MET A 1 -55.46 -8.78 -14.85
N LEU A 2 -55.00 -9.16 -16.04
CA LEU A 2 -55.10 -8.51 -17.36
C LEU A 2 -54.19 -7.26 -17.51
N LYS A 3 -53.20 -7.41 -18.42
CA LYS A 3 -52.39 -6.41 -19.18
C LYS A 3 -51.29 -5.69 -18.41
N LYS A 4 -49.99 -5.93 -18.66
CA LYS A 4 -49.18 -5.55 -19.85
C LYS A 4 -49.48 -4.12 -20.33
N PHE A 5 -48.60 -3.18 -20.00
CA PHE A 5 -48.38 -1.96 -20.77
C PHE A 5 -46.87 -1.67 -20.86
N VAL A 6 -46.34 -2.02 -22.03
CA VAL A 6 -45.19 -1.37 -22.67
C VAL A 6 -45.65 0.03 -23.11
N PHE A 7 -44.81 1.06 -22.96
CA PHE A 7 -44.75 2.34 -23.70
C PHE A 7 -43.66 3.18 -22.97
N LEU A 8 -42.72 3.89 -23.56
CA LEU A 8 -42.30 4.08 -24.95
C LEU A 8 -40.94 4.80 -24.88
N PHE A 9 -40.05 4.47 -25.81
CA PHE A 9 -38.94 5.32 -26.22
C PHE A 9 -39.46 6.71 -26.63
N ALA A 10 -38.72 7.77 -26.32
CA ALA A 10 -38.11 8.67 -27.32
C ALA A 10 -37.92 10.09 -26.79
N VAL A 11 -36.91 10.72 -27.41
CA VAL A 11 -36.69 12.16 -27.62
C VAL A 11 -35.83 12.85 -26.54
N MET A 12 -34.80 13.65 -26.82
CA MET A 12 -33.98 14.02 -27.99
C MET A 12 -33.11 15.18 -27.48
N VAL A 13 -31.77 15.13 -27.67
CA VAL A 13 -30.91 16.22 -28.19
C VAL A 13 -30.76 17.46 -27.25
N ILE A 14 -29.57 17.97 -26.93
CA ILE A 14 -28.81 18.96 -27.74
C ILE A 14 -27.52 19.36 -26.99
N ALA A 15 -26.44 19.48 -27.79
CA ALA A 15 -25.22 20.30 -27.67
C ALA A 15 -24.28 20.08 -26.46
N GLY A 16 -22.97 19.87 -26.63
CA GLY A 16 -22.09 20.33 -27.70
C GLY A 16 -21.43 21.65 -27.31
N MET A 17 -20.33 21.59 -26.58
CA MET A 17 -19.33 22.67 -26.54
C MET A 17 -17.94 22.04 -26.68
N VAL A 18 -17.37 22.27 -27.86
CA VAL A 18 -15.97 22.06 -28.19
C VAL A 18 -15.22 23.29 -27.67
N LEU A 19 -14.15 23.09 -26.91
CA LEU A 19 -13.15 24.13 -26.66
C LEU A 19 -11.80 23.62 -27.17
N THR A 20 -11.47 24.05 -28.38
CA THR A 20 -10.11 24.07 -28.92
C THR A 20 -9.66 25.52 -28.92
N ALA A 21 -8.63 25.84 -28.15
CA ALA A 21 -7.81 27.03 -28.34
C ALA A 21 -6.34 26.62 -28.20
N CYS A 22 -5.69 26.38 -29.33
CA CYS A 22 -4.24 26.44 -29.46
C CYS A 22 -3.80 27.90 -29.33
N GLY A 23 -2.73 28.12 -28.59
CA GLY A 23 -1.87 29.29 -28.70
C GLY A 23 -0.42 28.81 -28.66
N GLU A 24 0.26 28.89 -29.81
CA GLU A 24 1.67 28.58 -30.03
C GLU A 24 2.49 29.88 -30.15
N ASP A 25 3.82 29.75 -30.02
CA ASP A 25 4.96 30.66 -30.29
C ASP A 25 5.78 30.95 -29.02
N THR A 26 6.92 30.31 -28.71
CA THR A 26 8.23 30.08 -29.40
C THR A 26 9.33 31.09 -29.01
N SER A 27 10.52 30.54 -28.67
CA SER A 27 11.90 31.13 -28.55
C SER A 27 12.20 32.06 -27.36
N ASP A 28 13.35 32.09 -26.68
CA ASP A 28 14.74 31.60 -26.86
C ASP A 28 15.41 31.66 -25.43
N ASN A 29 16.12 30.65 -24.90
CA ASN A 29 17.56 30.31 -25.02
C ASN A 29 18.49 30.80 -23.87
N SER A 30 19.46 29.93 -23.54
CA SER A 30 20.74 30.14 -22.81
C SER A 30 20.67 30.27 -21.28
N GLU A 31 21.50 29.69 -20.41
CA GLU A 31 22.74 28.89 -20.39
C GLU A 31 22.78 28.32 -18.94
N GLY A 32 23.15 27.08 -18.60
CA GLY A 32 24.36 26.38 -19.00
C GLY A 32 25.58 26.83 -18.18
N LYS A 33 25.73 26.42 -16.91
CA LYS A 33 27.06 26.32 -16.27
C LYS A 33 27.08 25.36 -15.07
N ALA A 34 27.56 24.15 -15.36
CA ALA A 34 28.14 23.24 -14.39
C ALA A 34 29.48 23.80 -13.89
N LYS A 35 29.77 23.58 -12.61
CA LYS A 35 31.15 23.48 -12.13
C LYS A 35 31.22 22.39 -11.07
N ALA A 36 31.79 21.26 -11.50
CA ALA A 36 32.30 20.22 -10.63
C ALA A 36 33.59 20.71 -9.95
N GLU A 37 33.72 20.44 -8.66
CA GLU A 37 35.02 20.33 -7.99
C GLU A 37 35.11 18.94 -7.36
N SER A 38 36.06 18.17 -7.86
CA SER A 38 36.55 16.92 -7.28
C SER A 38 37.56 17.29 -6.22
N ASN A 39 37.54 16.65 -5.04
CA ASN A 39 38.79 16.30 -4.38
C ASN A 39 38.67 15.09 -3.43
N GLN A 40 39.41 14.04 -3.83
CA GLN A 40 40.20 13.10 -3.02
C GLN A 40 39.58 12.31 -1.84
N SER A 41 39.39 11.02 -2.14
CA SER A 41 39.81 9.82 -1.38
C SER A 41 40.84 10.03 -0.25
N MET A 42 40.60 9.41 0.92
CA MET A 42 41.50 8.41 1.52
C MET A 42 40.83 7.61 2.66
N ALA A 43 41.16 6.31 2.66
CA ALA A 43 41.32 5.37 3.77
C ALA A 43 40.11 4.55 4.29
N SER A 44 40.27 3.24 4.09
CA SER A 44 39.57 2.07 4.64
C SER A 44 40.02 1.69 6.06
N ASP A 45 39.34 0.68 6.61
CA ASP A 45 39.47 -0.04 7.90
C ASP A 45 38.77 0.64 9.08
N ASP A 46 37.87 0.01 9.84
CA ASP A 46 37.70 -1.40 10.16
C ASP A 46 36.21 -1.81 10.20
N LEU A 47 35.91 -2.94 9.54
CA LEU A 47 34.71 -3.75 9.77
C LEU A 47 34.96 -4.57 11.03
N ALA A 48 34.31 -4.20 12.14
CA ALA A 48 34.13 -5.11 13.27
C ALA A 48 32.70 -5.63 13.23
N GLU A 49 32.61 -6.91 12.92
CA GLU A 49 31.41 -7.71 12.77
C GLU A 49 30.59 -7.75 14.06
N ASN A 50 29.29 -7.68 13.80
CA ASN A 50 28.15 -7.81 14.66
C ASN A 50 28.17 -9.13 15.45
N ASP A 51 28.08 -9.04 16.77
CA ASP A 51 27.51 -10.14 17.56
C ASP A 51 26.84 -9.53 18.80
N LYS A 52 25.61 -9.04 18.60
CA LYS A 52 24.61 -8.92 19.67
C LYS A 52 23.24 -9.24 19.10
N THR A 53 22.78 -10.44 19.43
CA THR A 53 21.37 -10.78 19.67
C THR A 53 20.59 -9.55 20.15
N ASP A 54 19.64 -9.10 19.33
CA ASP A 54 18.64 -8.11 19.71
C ASP A 54 17.71 -8.71 20.76
N GLU A 55 18.05 -8.49 22.02
CA GLU A 55 17.05 -8.51 23.08
C GLU A 55 16.12 -7.32 22.83
N ALA A 56 14.91 -7.62 22.34
CA ALA A 56 13.85 -6.64 22.16
C ALA A 56 13.66 -5.83 23.46
N ASN A 57 13.84 -4.52 23.35
CA ASN A 57 13.61 -3.58 24.44
C ASN A 57 12.11 -3.55 24.73
N ASP A 58 11.70 -3.82 25.97
CA ASP A 58 10.29 -3.95 26.40
C ASP A 58 9.44 -2.70 26.03
N ASP A 59 10.08 -1.52 25.92
CA ASP A 59 9.47 -0.26 25.49
C ASP A 59 9.08 -0.22 24.00
N GLU A 60 9.70 -1.00 23.10
CA GLU A 60 9.30 -1.03 21.68
C GLU A 60 8.05 -1.88 21.44
N MET A 61 7.69 -2.78 22.37
CA MET A 61 6.55 -3.69 22.24
C MET A 61 5.20 -3.04 22.61
N VAL A 62 5.21 -1.83 23.18
CA VAL A 62 3.98 -1.09 23.49
C VAL A 62 4.04 0.30 22.85
N GLN A 63 3.06 0.63 22.03
CA GLN A 63 2.92 1.94 21.40
C GLN A 63 1.61 2.59 21.85
N GLU A 64 1.71 3.74 22.51
CA GLU A 64 0.55 4.55 22.90
C GLU A 64 0.26 5.61 21.85
N SER A 65 -1.03 5.84 21.57
CA SER A 65 -1.52 6.87 20.65
C SER A 65 -2.88 7.40 21.11
N GLU A 66 -3.38 8.44 20.46
CA GLU A 66 -4.75 8.92 20.70
C GLU A 66 -5.80 7.85 20.39
N ILE A 67 -5.53 6.97 19.43
CA ILE A 67 -6.44 5.89 19.02
C ILE A 67 -6.50 4.79 20.08
N GLY A 68 -5.41 4.55 20.80
CA GLY A 68 -5.32 3.46 21.77
C GLY A 68 -3.90 3.02 22.09
N THR A 69 -3.82 1.89 22.80
CA THR A 69 -2.56 1.23 23.17
C THR A 69 -2.37 -0.02 22.31
N LEU A 70 -1.36 -0.01 21.44
CA LEU A 70 -0.97 -1.15 20.63
C LEU A 70 0.10 -1.96 21.37
N ARG A 71 -0.16 -3.26 21.57
CA ARG A 71 0.83 -4.22 22.09
C ARG A 71 1.28 -5.15 20.97
N ILE A 72 2.52 -4.98 20.56
CA ILE A 72 3.12 -5.70 19.43
C ILE A 72 3.46 -7.13 19.89
N ALA A 73 3.00 -8.11 19.13
CA ALA A 73 3.35 -9.52 19.32
C ALA A 73 4.47 -9.96 18.37
N TYR A 74 4.55 -9.35 17.18
CA TYR A 74 5.53 -9.67 16.16
C TYR A 74 5.92 -8.44 15.36
N LYS A 75 7.21 -8.34 14.99
CA LYS A 75 7.72 -7.28 14.14
C LYS A 75 8.95 -7.74 13.38
N ASN A 76 8.95 -7.52 12.07
CA ASN A 76 10.12 -7.68 11.22
C ASN A 76 10.22 -6.47 10.29
N LYS A 77 11.34 -5.73 10.39
CA LYS A 77 11.63 -4.51 9.62
C LYS A 77 12.61 -4.75 8.46
N ASP A 78 13.14 -5.96 8.34
CA ASP A 78 14.20 -6.34 7.40
C ASP A 78 13.69 -7.36 6.37
N LEU A 79 12.42 -7.25 5.99
CA LEU A 79 11.88 -8.02 4.87
C LEU A 79 12.34 -7.39 3.54
N ASP A 80 12.42 -8.21 2.50
CA ASP A 80 12.64 -7.77 1.13
C ASP A 80 11.90 -8.70 0.16
N GLU A 81 10.60 -8.89 0.42
CA GLU A 81 9.75 -9.75 -0.40
C GLU A 81 9.27 -8.96 -1.61
N ASN A 82 9.56 -9.46 -2.81
CA ASN A 82 9.33 -8.77 -4.07
C ASN A 82 8.42 -9.59 -4.98
N ALA A 83 7.48 -8.93 -5.64
CA ALA A 83 6.59 -9.50 -6.64
C ALA A 83 6.38 -8.53 -7.80
N GLU A 84 5.93 -9.05 -8.95
CA GLU A 84 5.62 -8.25 -10.13
C GLU A 84 4.19 -8.56 -10.61
N SER A 85 3.49 -7.54 -11.10
CA SER A 85 2.20 -7.67 -11.77
C SER A 85 2.24 -6.87 -13.06
N GLY A 86 2.69 -7.49 -14.15
CA GLY A 86 2.92 -6.76 -15.40
C GLY A 86 4.05 -5.72 -15.23
N PRO A 87 3.84 -4.43 -15.59
CA PRO A 87 4.88 -3.40 -15.51
C PRO A 87 5.06 -2.78 -14.11
N VAL A 88 4.35 -3.26 -13.09
CA VAL A 88 4.50 -2.78 -11.71
C VAL A 88 5.22 -3.79 -10.82
N LYS A 89 6.06 -3.28 -9.92
CA LYS A 89 6.75 -4.01 -8.87
C LYS A 89 6.11 -3.71 -7.53
N LEU A 90 5.89 -4.75 -6.73
CA LEU A 90 5.48 -4.65 -5.34
C LEU A 90 6.62 -5.16 -4.46
N ASN A 91 7.01 -4.36 -3.47
CA ASN A 91 7.94 -4.75 -2.42
C ASN A 91 7.22 -4.67 -1.06
N VAL A 92 7.39 -5.69 -0.23
CA VAL A 92 6.99 -5.68 1.18
C VAL A 92 8.26 -5.74 2.02
N SER A 93 8.56 -4.63 2.69
CA SER A 93 9.81 -4.43 3.43
C SER A 93 9.65 -4.57 4.95
N GLY A 94 8.42 -4.71 5.43
CA GLY A 94 8.18 -4.93 6.85
C GLY A 94 6.79 -5.41 7.16
N ILE A 95 6.68 -6.05 8.32
CA ILE A 95 5.42 -6.53 8.90
C ILE A 95 5.44 -6.26 10.41
N GLN A 96 4.31 -5.81 10.94
CA GLN A 96 4.08 -5.65 12.37
C GLN A 96 2.69 -6.17 12.72
N ILE A 97 2.58 -6.95 13.79
CA ILE A 97 1.30 -7.48 14.26
C ILE A 97 1.17 -7.19 15.74
N GLY A 98 0.03 -6.63 16.14
CA GLY A 98 -0.22 -6.30 17.54
C GLY A 98 -1.70 -6.19 17.89
N ASP A 99 -1.97 -6.35 19.17
CA ASP A 99 -3.29 -6.17 19.76
C ASP A 99 -3.48 -4.68 20.11
N LEU A 100 -4.45 -4.01 19.49
CA LEU A 100 -4.83 -2.64 19.82
C LEU A 100 -5.98 -2.65 20.83
N GLU A 101 -5.75 -2.04 21.99
CA GLU A 101 -6.82 -1.62 22.90
C GLU A 101 -7.28 -0.21 22.51
N VAL A 102 -8.51 -0.11 22.00
CA VAL A 102 -9.08 1.11 21.42
C VAL A 102 -9.59 2.03 22.51
N ASN A 103 -9.24 3.31 22.43
CA ASN A 103 -9.75 4.34 23.33
C ASN A 103 -11.25 4.59 23.10
N GLU A 104 -11.97 4.95 24.17
CA GLU A 104 -13.44 5.05 24.13
C GLU A 104 -13.95 6.04 23.06
N ASP A 105 -13.23 7.14 22.85
CA ASP A 105 -13.57 8.18 21.86
C ASP A 105 -13.46 7.70 20.40
N TYR A 106 -12.78 6.57 20.16
CA TYR A 106 -12.49 6.04 18.83
C TYR A 106 -13.23 4.75 18.50
N LEU A 107 -14.03 4.21 19.43
CA LEU A 107 -14.72 2.92 19.25
C LEU A 107 -15.57 2.86 17.98
N ASP A 108 -16.22 3.96 17.60
CA ASP A 108 -17.06 4.03 16.39
C ASP A 108 -16.26 3.79 15.10
N MET A 109 -14.95 4.10 15.07
CA MET A 109 -14.07 3.80 13.94
C MET A 109 -13.69 2.32 13.84
N PHE A 110 -13.97 1.54 14.88
CA PHE A 110 -13.67 0.11 15.00
C PHE A 110 -14.95 -0.71 15.25
N ASP A 111 -16.11 -0.25 14.76
CA ASP A 111 -17.41 -0.93 14.91
C ASP A 111 -17.79 -1.23 16.38
N GLY A 112 -17.40 -0.35 17.31
CA GLY A 112 -17.64 -0.51 18.74
C GLY A 112 -16.70 -1.48 19.45
N LYS A 113 -15.69 -2.03 18.75
CA LYS A 113 -14.74 -2.99 19.32
C LYS A 113 -13.72 -2.29 20.22
N LYS A 114 -13.60 -2.77 21.46
CA LYS A 114 -12.59 -2.30 22.43
C LYS A 114 -11.20 -2.87 22.18
N LYS A 115 -11.13 -3.99 21.45
CA LYS A 115 -9.89 -4.67 21.12
C LYS A 115 -9.98 -5.18 19.69
N VAL A 116 -8.90 -5.00 18.94
CA VAL A 116 -8.74 -5.50 17.57
C VAL A 116 -7.29 -5.87 17.36
N THR A 117 -7.01 -6.85 16.50
CA THR A 117 -5.64 -7.13 16.07
C THR A 117 -5.35 -6.35 14.80
N VAL A 118 -4.23 -5.65 14.81
CA VAL A 118 -3.74 -4.85 13.71
C VAL A 118 -2.57 -5.57 13.06
N ILE A 119 -2.68 -5.84 11.76
CA ILE A 119 -1.58 -6.31 10.91
C ILE A 119 -1.20 -5.15 10.01
N THR A 120 0.06 -4.70 10.08
CA THR A 120 0.60 -3.62 9.25
C THR A 120 1.67 -4.19 8.33
N LEU A 121 1.57 -3.91 7.04
CA LEU A 121 2.56 -4.26 6.03
C LEU A 121 3.14 -2.98 5.44
N LYS A 122 4.47 -2.84 5.47
CA LYS A 122 5.16 -1.73 4.81
C LYS A 122 5.36 -2.09 3.35
N MET A 123 4.63 -1.41 2.48
CA MET A 123 4.56 -1.74 1.05
C MET A 123 5.11 -0.60 0.19
N LYS A 124 5.73 -0.97 -0.92
CA LYS A 124 6.10 -0.05 -2.00
C LYS A 124 5.66 -0.61 -3.34
N ALA A 125 4.90 0.18 -4.09
CA ALA A 125 4.53 -0.12 -5.47
C ALA A 125 5.22 0.85 -6.43
N GLU A 126 5.76 0.33 -7.52
CA GLU A 126 6.51 1.10 -8.53
C GLU A 126 6.07 0.70 -9.93
N ASN A 127 5.61 1.66 -10.74
CA ASN A 127 5.43 1.47 -12.17
C ASN A 127 6.76 1.70 -12.89
N THR A 128 7.15 0.75 -13.73
CA THR A 128 8.41 0.77 -14.48
C THR A 128 8.23 1.16 -15.95
N SER A 129 6.99 1.33 -16.39
CA SER A 129 6.62 1.75 -17.75
C SER A 129 6.35 3.26 -17.85
N ASP A 130 6.29 3.77 -19.09
CA ASP A 130 5.89 5.15 -19.35
C ASP A 130 4.36 5.31 -19.46
N ASP A 131 3.62 4.19 -19.51
CA ASP A 131 2.16 4.17 -19.58
C ASP A 131 1.53 4.39 -18.19
N THR A 132 0.25 4.79 -18.15
CA THR A 132 -0.51 4.82 -16.91
C THR A 132 -0.98 3.41 -16.56
N ILE A 133 -0.69 2.97 -15.34
CA ILE A 133 -1.04 1.63 -14.85
C ILE A 133 -1.80 1.74 -13.54
N GLY A 134 -2.96 1.09 -13.44
CA GLY A 134 -3.72 0.94 -12.20
C GLY A 134 -3.24 -0.26 -11.40
N PHE A 135 -2.84 -0.05 -10.15
CA PHE A 135 -2.45 -1.12 -9.22
C PHE A 135 -2.77 -0.72 -7.77
N TYR A 136 -3.36 -1.63 -7.00
CA TYR A 136 -4.06 -1.26 -5.75
C TYR A 136 -3.68 -2.15 -4.55
N PRO A 137 -2.41 -2.19 -4.13
CA PRO A 137 -1.97 -2.96 -2.95
C PRO A 137 -2.55 -2.43 -1.63
N ASP A 138 -2.95 -1.16 -1.58
CA ASP A 138 -3.68 -0.56 -0.45
C ASP A 138 -5.17 -0.95 -0.39
N GLN A 139 -5.64 -1.76 -1.35
CA GLN A 139 -6.96 -2.41 -1.37
C GLN A 139 -6.85 -3.94 -1.35
N ALA A 140 -5.70 -4.46 -0.93
CA ALA A 140 -5.46 -5.89 -0.87
C ALA A 140 -6.36 -6.61 0.15
N THR A 141 -6.39 -7.94 0.07
CA THR A 141 -6.98 -8.82 1.07
C THR A 141 -5.88 -9.63 1.74
N ILE A 142 -6.00 -9.89 3.04
CA ILE A 142 -5.18 -10.87 3.74
C ILE A 142 -5.98 -12.09 4.20
N THR A 143 -5.29 -13.20 4.39
CA THR A 143 -5.77 -14.35 5.17
C THR A 143 -4.75 -14.74 6.24
N THR A 144 -5.20 -15.34 7.33
CA THR A 144 -4.32 -15.86 8.39
C THR A 144 -4.48 -17.36 8.57
N ASP A 145 -3.52 -18.00 9.24
CA ASP A 145 -3.64 -19.40 9.68
C ASP A 145 -4.64 -19.62 10.83
N THR A 146 -5.05 -18.55 11.52
CA THR A 146 -6.17 -18.55 12.47
C THR A 146 -7.55 -18.55 11.79
N GLY A 147 -7.59 -18.37 10.47
CA GLY A 147 -8.81 -18.40 9.66
C GLY A 147 -9.47 -17.03 9.44
N ASP A 148 -8.80 -15.94 9.78
CA ASP A 148 -9.27 -14.60 9.44
C ASP A 148 -9.11 -14.33 7.95
N GLN A 149 -10.02 -13.53 7.41
CA GLN A 149 -9.90 -12.88 6.11
C GLN A 149 -10.33 -11.43 6.29
N ALA A 150 -9.49 -10.49 5.87
CA ALA A 150 -9.76 -9.06 6.02
C ALA A 150 -9.24 -8.29 4.81
N ASP A 151 -10.02 -7.32 4.38
CA ASP A 151 -9.57 -6.33 3.40
C ASP A 151 -8.78 -5.22 4.11
N ALA A 152 -7.96 -4.51 3.34
CA ALA A 152 -7.20 -3.38 3.85
C ALA A 152 -8.13 -2.34 4.48
N ALA A 153 -7.79 -1.91 5.69
CA ALA A 153 -8.48 -0.85 6.41
C ALA A 153 -8.02 0.49 5.84
N MET A 154 -8.55 0.86 4.68
CA MET A 154 -8.14 2.04 3.91
C MET A 154 -8.16 3.34 4.72
N PHE A 155 -9.06 3.47 5.70
CA PHE A 155 -9.12 4.66 6.55
C PHE A 155 -7.86 4.87 7.41
N PHE A 156 -7.19 3.79 7.78
CA PHE A 156 -5.98 3.80 8.60
C PHE A 156 -4.69 3.62 7.79
N SER A 157 -4.81 3.35 6.49
CA SER A 157 -3.67 2.99 5.63
C SER A 157 -3.16 4.19 4.84
N ASP A 158 -1.87 4.17 4.53
CA ASP A 158 -1.27 5.07 3.54
C ASP A 158 -1.75 4.73 2.12
N ASN A 159 -1.67 5.72 1.23
CA ASN A 159 -1.98 5.53 -0.19
C ASN A 159 -0.79 4.90 -0.92
N VAL A 160 -0.79 3.57 -1.03
CA VAL A 160 0.25 2.80 -1.74
C VAL A 160 -0.21 2.35 -3.13
N GLY A 161 -1.49 2.53 -3.48
CA GLY A 161 -2.05 2.15 -4.77
C GLY A 161 -2.66 3.30 -5.56
N GLY A 162 -3.47 2.97 -6.57
CA GLY A 162 -4.05 3.93 -7.50
C GLY A 162 -3.44 3.85 -8.89
N ASP A 163 -3.65 4.93 -9.66
CA ASP A 163 -3.07 5.05 -11.00
C ASP A 163 -1.66 5.63 -10.90
N PHE A 164 -0.72 4.94 -11.55
CA PHE A 164 0.69 5.32 -11.64
C PHE A 164 0.94 5.89 -13.03
N ILE A 165 0.99 7.21 -13.15
CA ILE A 165 1.21 7.90 -14.43
C ILE A 165 2.70 7.92 -14.75
N GLY A 166 3.13 6.99 -15.61
CA GLY A 166 4.54 6.77 -15.95
C GLY A 166 5.36 6.20 -14.80
N LYS A 167 6.67 6.44 -14.83
CA LYS A 167 7.65 5.83 -13.91
C LYS A 167 7.66 6.47 -12.53
N VAL A 168 6.66 6.15 -11.72
CA VAL A 168 6.50 6.65 -10.34
C VAL A 168 6.32 5.50 -9.35
N HIS A 169 6.55 5.79 -8.07
CA HIS A 169 6.31 4.84 -6.98
C HIS A 169 5.54 5.50 -5.83
N LYS A 170 4.89 4.67 -5.03
CA LYS A 170 4.21 5.01 -3.78
C LYS A 170 4.66 4.02 -2.71
N GLU A 171 4.85 4.49 -1.49
CA GLU A 171 5.32 3.69 -0.36
C GLU A 171 4.57 4.13 0.91
N GLY A 172 4.26 3.18 1.77
CA GLY A 172 3.59 3.45 3.04
C GLY A 172 3.15 2.20 3.76
N ASP A 173 2.47 2.40 4.89
CA ASP A 173 1.96 1.35 5.74
C ASP A 173 0.50 1.02 5.38
N VAL A 174 0.23 -0.24 5.03
CA VAL A 174 -1.13 -0.75 4.75
C VAL A 174 -1.56 -1.62 5.93
N MET A 175 -2.72 -1.29 6.50
CA MET A 175 -3.22 -1.87 7.74
C MET A 175 -4.42 -2.78 7.49
N PHE A 176 -4.50 -3.86 8.24
CA PHE A 176 -5.61 -4.82 8.23
C PHE A 176 -6.07 -5.07 9.66
N LEU A 177 -7.37 -5.25 9.84
CA LEU A 177 -8.00 -5.45 11.14
C LEU A 177 -8.61 -6.85 11.20
N VAL A 178 -8.19 -7.66 12.17
CA VAL A 178 -8.68 -9.03 12.38
C VAL A 178 -9.10 -9.25 13.83
N ASP A 179 -9.88 -10.31 14.06
CA ASP A 179 -10.44 -10.61 15.38
C ASP A 179 -9.57 -11.58 16.19
N SER A 180 -8.80 -12.46 15.52
CA SER A 180 -7.92 -13.39 16.23
C SER A 180 -6.80 -12.66 16.97
N PRO A 181 -6.41 -13.10 18.18
CA PRO A 181 -5.34 -12.47 18.94
C PRO A 181 -4.01 -12.49 18.19
N ALA A 182 -3.25 -11.39 18.24
CA ALA A 182 -1.98 -11.23 17.52
C ALA A 182 -1.00 -12.40 17.74
N LYS A 183 -0.88 -12.89 18.98
CA LYS A 183 0.03 -13.97 19.37
C LYS A 183 -0.32 -15.36 18.81
N ASP A 184 -1.57 -15.54 18.36
CA ASP A 184 -2.05 -16.83 17.85
C ASP A 184 -1.87 -16.94 16.34
N ILE A 185 -1.56 -15.82 15.66
CA ILE A 185 -1.30 -15.75 14.23
C ILE A 185 0.15 -16.14 13.99
N GLY A 186 0.38 -17.22 13.25
CA GLY A 186 1.70 -17.69 12.85
C GLY A 186 2.00 -17.44 11.37
N LYS A 187 0.97 -17.15 10.57
CA LYS A 187 1.12 -16.90 9.14
C LYS A 187 0.11 -15.88 8.63
N VAL A 188 0.57 -14.99 7.76
CA VAL A 188 -0.26 -14.05 6.99
C VAL A 188 -0.03 -14.30 5.49
N ASN A 189 -1.09 -14.40 4.69
CA ASN A 189 -0.99 -14.36 3.22
C ASN A 189 -1.62 -13.06 2.71
N LEU A 190 -0.85 -12.27 1.98
CA LEU A 190 -1.31 -11.10 1.24
C LEU A 190 -1.75 -11.50 -0.16
N ILE A 191 -2.87 -10.94 -0.61
CA ILE A 191 -3.45 -11.16 -1.93
C ILE A 191 -3.76 -9.78 -2.54
N VAL A 192 -3.10 -9.46 -3.65
CA VAL A 192 -3.30 -8.20 -4.39
C VAL A 192 -3.78 -8.51 -5.80
N ASP A 193 -4.87 -7.86 -6.22
CA ASP A 193 -5.36 -8.01 -7.58
C ASP A 193 -4.34 -7.50 -8.62
N GLY A 194 -4.42 -8.08 -9.82
CA GLY A 194 -3.48 -7.79 -10.90
C GLY A 194 -3.61 -6.37 -11.45
N ALA A 195 -2.50 -5.85 -11.98
CA ALA A 195 -2.47 -4.54 -12.60
C ALA A 195 -3.33 -4.47 -13.87
N HIS A 196 -3.87 -3.28 -14.16
CA HIS A 196 -4.62 -2.99 -15.38
C HIS A 196 -4.14 -1.70 -16.05
N ASP A 197 -4.39 -1.59 -17.35
CA ASP A 197 -4.15 -0.36 -18.11
C ASP A 197 -5.29 0.66 -17.95
N GLU A 198 -5.17 1.84 -18.58
CA GLU A 198 -6.23 2.87 -18.57
C GLU A 198 -7.58 2.38 -19.13
N GLY A 199 -7.56 1.32 -19.94
CA GLY A 199 -8.75 0.67 -20.49
C GLY A 199 -9.41 -0.33 -19.55
N PHE A 200 -8.88 -0.53 -18.34
CA PHE A 200 -9.24 -1.59 -17.39
C PHE A 200 -8.95 -3.01 -17.91
N GLU A 201 -8.13 -3.15 -18.95
CA GLU A 201 -7.68 -4.45 -19.40
C GLU A 201 -6.55 -4.94 -18.49
N SER A 202 -6.60 -6.22 -18.11
CA SER A 202 -5.56 -6.80 -17.26
C SER A 202 -4.23 -6.86 -18.00
N VAL A 203 -3.20 -6.28 -17.38
CA VAL A 203 -1.81 -6.27 -17.87
C VAL A 203 -0.85 -6.94 -16.91
N GLY A 204 -1.34 -7.34 -15.73
CA GLY A 204 -0.60 -8.05 -14.71
C GLY A 204 -1.45 -9.10 -14.01
N GLU A 205 -0.80 -10.14 -13.52
CA GLU A 205 -1.43 -11.22 -12.77
C GLU A 205 -1.64 -10.84 -11.30
N LYS A 206 -2.55 -11.55 -10.64
CA LYS A 206 -2.71 -11.48 -9.18
C LYS A 206 -1.39 -11.81 -8.47
N VAL A 207 -1.10 -11.07 -7.41
CA VAL A 207 0.06 -11.30 -6.53
C VAL A 207 -0.41 -11.98 -5.25
N GLU A 208 0.29 -13.04 -4.86
CA GLU A 208 0.09 -13.74 -3.58
C GLU A 208 1.43 -13.90 -2.86
N MET A 209 1.53 -13.42 -1.62
CA MET A 209 2.75 -13.50 -0.81
C MET A 209 2.43 -14.01 0.59
N GLY A 210 3.21 -14.98 1.09
CA GLY A 210 3.01 -15.57 2.41
C GLY A 210 4.16 -15.23 3.36
N PHE A 211 3.83 -14.78 4.56
CA PHE A 211 4.77 -14.41 5.61
C PHE A 211 4.58 -15.36 6.80
N VAL A 212 5.63 -16.09 7.17
CA VAL A 212 5.67 -16.92 8.38
C VAL A 212 6.29 -16.09 9.49
N LEU A 213 5.65 -16.11 10.66
CA LEU A 213 6.01 -15.30 11.81
C LEU A 213 6.75 -16.21 12.80
N GLU A 214 8.09 -16.17 12.76
CA GLU A 214 8.97 -16.97 13.61
C GLU A 214 9.59 -16.15 14.75
#